data_AF-A0A6S6PPN2-F1
#
_entry.id   AF-A0A6S6PPN2-F1
#
_cell.length_a   1.000
_cell.length_b   1.000
_cell.length_c   1.000
_cell.angle_alpha   90.00
_cell.angle_beta   90.00
_cell.angle_gamma   90.00
#
_symmetry.space_group_name_H-M   'P 1'
#
loop_
_entity.id
_entity.type
_entity.pdbx_description
1 polymer ?
#
loop_
_entity_poly.entity_id
_entity_poly.type
_entity_poly.pdbx_seq_one_letter_code
_entity_poly.pdbx_strand_id
1 'polypeptide(L)'
;MPQPTSRIPPRVTSRLASAAACGTLLFLTGCSMFKTSPAEKPAPTVSSADELYNNGIDALRTQRYLSATKQFETLQQNYPYSGYTANSQLMAGYAYYLQNKYPEAAQQLDRFIELHPTSSDAAYAFYLLALCYYEQIGDVARDQQMTAEAMSRLQDVIARFPQTKYARDAQLKIDLCRDHLAGKEMLVGRYYQEQRAYQAALGRYQRVVQDFQTTNHVPEALQRLVEVYLNLGLTDEARRTGGVLAYNYPDSKWYRYAYSDLKNFRLLSSKTPAPGKLISAPAMPTQSPAQSASHGEGRADAPPSLSKAPIAPVSASQLNDGGNGSELTSNLARTGVPASERGARGSAR
;
A
#
# COMPACT_ATOMS: atom_id res chain seq x y z
N MET A 1 -55.41 49.55 27.79
CA MET A 1 -56.29 48.83 28.73
C MET A 1 -55.70 47.43 28.99
N PRO A 2 -55.91 46.86 30.19
CA PRO A 2 -54.83 46.36 31.03
C PRO A 2 -54.70 44.83 31.09
N GLN A 3 -53.55 44.43 31.67
CA GLN A 3 -53.14 43.15 32.30
C GLN A 3 -54.30 42.45 33.06
N PRO A 4 -54.24 41.15 33.45
CA PRO A 4 -53.48 40.79 34.67
C PRO A 4 -53.10 39.30 34.94
N THR A 5 -51.91 39.11 35.55
CA THR A 5 -51.68 38.37 36.84
C THR A 5 -51.96 36.85 36.90
N SER A 6 -51.38 36.02 37.78
CA SER A 6 -50.40 36.10 38.89
C SER A 6 -50.19 34.65 39.35
N ARG A 7 -49.13 34.38 40.13
CA ARG A 7 -49.27 33.75 41.46
C ARG A 7 -47.97 33.91 42.27
N ILE A 8 -48.17 34.39 43.49
CA ILE A 8 -47.27 34.59 44.66
C ILE A 8 -47.82 33.59 45.74
N PRO A 9 -47.40 33.48 47.03
CA PRO A 9 -46.16 33.68 47.85
C PRO A 9 -45.86 32.38 48.71
N PRO A 10 -45.22 32.35 49.92
CA PRO A 10 -44.53 33.38 50.74
C PRO A 10 -43.13 33.02 51.35
N ARG A 11 -42.58 34.07 51.96
CA ARG A 11 -41.40 34.25 52.82
C ARG A 11 -41.44 33.46 54.13
N VAL A 12 -40.27 33.14 54.71
CA VAL A 12 -39.98 33.35 56.15
C VAL A 12 -38.50 33.70 56.34
N THR A 13 -38.28 34.74 57.13
CA THR A 13 -37.00 35.31 57.59
C THR A 13 -36.52 34.66 58.88
N SER A 14 -35.21 34.59 59.12
CA SER A 14 -34.67 34.77 60.48
C SER A 14 -33.25 35.36 60.45
N ARG A 15 -33.10 36.50 61.13
CA ARG A 15 -31.84 37.10 61.56
C ARG A 15 -31.55 36.62 62.97
N LEU A 16 -30.30 36.32 63.33
CA LEU A 16 -29.71 36.37 64.68
C LEU A 16 -28.19 36.24 64.46
N ALA A 17 -27.40 37.32 64.46
CA ALA A 17 -26.86 38.05 65.61
C ALA A 17 -25.60 37.42 66.23
N SER A 18 -24.49 38.15 66.04
CA SER A 18 -23.45 38.48 67.04
C SER A 18 -22.49 37.41 67.58
N ALA A 19 -21.25 37.54 67.11
CA ALA A 19 -20.05 37.80 67.91
C ALA A 19 -19.84 37.07 69.25
N ALA A 20 -18.85 36.18 69.26
CA ALA A 20 -18.06 35.89 70.45
C ALA A 20 -16.58 35.77 70.04
N ALA A 21 -15.84 36.84 70.29
CA ALA A 21 -14.38 36.83 70.33
C ALA A 21 -13.95 36.34 71.71
N CYS A 22 -13.10 35.31 71.80
CA CYS A 22 -12.03 35.24 72.80
C CYS A 22 -11.10 34.04 72.55
N GLY A 23 -9.86 34.36 72.16
CA GLY A 23 -8.64 33.76 72.71
C GLY A 23 -8.41 32.26 72.58
N THR A 24 -7.49 31.87 71.70
CA THR A 24 -6.19 31.35 72.16
C THR A 24 -5.16 31.34 71.03
N LEU A 25 -4.12 32.16 71.20
CA LEU A 25 -2.80 31.98 70.60
C LEU A 25 -2.32 30.55 70.88
N LEU A 26 -2.05 29.76 69.84
CA LEU A 26 -1.04 28.67 69.85
C LEU A 26 -0.93 27.93 68.51
N PHE A 27 -0.63 28.61 67.40
CA PHE A 27 -0.13 27.95 66.18
C PHE A 27 0.79 28.86 65.35
N LEU A 28 1.79 29.49 65.99
CA LEU A 28 2.95 30.06 65.31
C LEU A 28 4.22 29.28 65.67
N THR A 29 4.32 28.04 65.19
CA THR A 29 5.59 27.31 65.09
C THR A 29 5.43 26.24 64.02
N GLY A 30 5.99 26.47 62.83
CA GLY A 30 6.00 25.45 61.78
C GLY A 30 6.13 25.94 60.34
N CYS A 31 6.92 26.98 60.06
CA CYS A 31 7.31 27.33 58.68
C CYS A 31 8.82 27.53 58.61
N SER A 32 9.58 26.46 58.84
CA SER A 32 11.05 26.48 58.72
C SER A 32 11.64 25.09 58.45
N MET A 33 10.95 24.20 57.75
CA MET A 33 11.56 22.95 57.25
C MET A 33 10.74 22.45 56.07
N PHE A 34 10.90 23.08 54.90
CA PHE A 34 10.76 22.47 53.58
C PHE A 34 11.15 23.56 52.56
N LYS A 35 12.44 23.92 52.53
CA LYS A 35 13.07 24.42 51.30
C LYS A 35 13.48 23.20 50.47
N THR A 36 12.49 22.45 50.01
CA THR A 36 12.66 21.70 48.77
C THR A 36 12.46 22.72 47.68
N SER A 37 13.57 23.23 47.14
CA SER A 37 13.56 23.80 45.80
C SER A 37 12.76 22.81 44.94
N PRO A 38 11.71 23.23 44.21
CA PRO A 38 11.19 22.35 43.18
C PRO A 38 12.40 22.06 42.30
N ALA A 39 12.83 20.80 42.26
CA ALA A 39 13.76 20.37 41.25
C ALA A 39 13.11 20.80 39.94
N GLU A 40 13.68 21.84 39.34
CA GLU A 40 13.35 22.25 37.99
C GLU A 40 13.59 20.99 37.17
N LYS A 41 12.50 20.28 36.85
CA LYS A 41 12.57 19.14 35.93
C LYS A 41 13.27 19.74 34.72
N PRO A 42 14.46 19.24 34.32
CA PRO A 42 15.13 19.79 33.17
C PRO A 42 14.10 19.79 32.04
N ALA A 43 13.89 20.95 31.42
CA ALA A 43 13.00 21.07 30.27
C ALA A 43 13.32 19.91 29.32
N PRO A 44 12.32 19.24 28.73
CA PRO A 44 12.58 18.05 27.93
C PRO A 44 13.63 18.38 26.86
N THR A 45 14.87 17.93 27.09
CA THR A 45 15.97 18.15 26.18
C THR A 45 15.70 17.26 24.99
N VAL A 46 15.35 17.85 23.86
CA VAL A 46 15.21 17.12 22.60
C VAL A 46 16.55 16.43 22.35
N SER A 47 16.53 15.10 22.19
CA SER A 47 17.72 14.31 21.86
C SER A 47 18.45 14.88 20.64
N SER A 48 19.74 14.57 20.51
CA SER A 48 20.51 15.02 19.36
C SER A 48 19.98 14.41 18.05
N ALA A 49 20.30 15.02 16.91
CA ALA A 49 19.80 14.55 15.61
C ALA A 49 20.24 13.11 15.30
N ASP A 50 21.47 12.73 15.65
CA ASP A 50 22.00 11.38 15.48
C ASP A 50 21.32 10.36 16.42
N GLU A 51 21.05 10.73 17.68
CA GLU A 51 20.30 9.89 18.61
C GLU A 51 18.88 9.64 18.12
N LEU A 52 18.15 10.68 17.70
CA LEU A 52 16.80 10.54 17.15
C LEU A 52 16.79 9.64 15.91
N TYR A 53 17.77 9.81 15.03
CA TYR A 53 17.88 8.98 13.83
C TYR A 53 18.12 7.51 14.20
N ASN A 54 19.12 7.23 15.05
CA ASN A 54 19.48 5.87 15.46
C ASN A 54 18.32 5.20 16.23
N ASN A 55 17.66 5.91 17.15
CA ASN A 55 16.47 5.43 17.85
C ASN A 55 15.35 5.08 16.86
N GLY A 56 15.15 5.88 15.81
CA GLY A 56 14.18 5.61 14.76
C GLY A 56 14.52 4.36 13.95
N ILE A 57 15.80 4.17 13.62
CA ILE A 57 16.30 2.99 12.90
C ILE A 57 16.13 1.72 13.76
N ASP A 58 16.47 1.78 15.05
CA ASP A 58 16.30 0.62 15.95
C ASP A 58 14.82 0.30 16.18
N ALA A 59 13.96 1.31 16.23
CA ALA A 59 12.53 1.12 16.23
C ALA A 59 12.03 0.44 14.94
N LEU A 60 12.53 0.81 13.75
CA LEU A 60 12.22 0.11 12.50
C LEU A 60 12.66 -1.36 12.53
N ARG A 61 13.90 -1.63 12.98
CA ARG A 61 14.45 -3.00 13.09
C ARG A 61 13.66 -3.87 14.06
N THR A 62 13.15 -3.27 15.13
CA THR A 62 12.30 -3.93 16.14
C THR A 62 10.81 -3.88 15.81
N GLN A 63 10.44 -3.52 14.56
CA GLN A 63 9.06 -3.43 14.07
C GLN A 63 8.15 -2.45 14.83
N ARG A 64 8.72 -1.53 15.61
CA ARG A 64 8.02 -0.46 16.32
C ARG A 64 7.83 0.75 15.41
N TYR A 65 7.05 0.58 14.34
CA TYR A 65 6.92 1.57 13.25
C TYR A 65 6.36 2.93 13.69
N LEU A 66 5.40 2.93 14.62
CA LEU A 66 4.86 4.18 15.17
C LEU A 66 5.93 4.97 15.93
N SER A 67 6.73 4.27 16.75
CA SER A 67 7.85 4.89 17.47
C SER A 67 8.90 5.40 16.49
N ALA A 68 9.24 4.62 15.47
CA ALA A 68 10.18 5.04 14.43
C ALA A 68 9.74 6.34 13.74
N THR A 69 8.47 6.40 13.34
CA THR A 69 7.88 7.60 12.71
C THR A 69 8.04 8.82 13.60
N LYS A 70 7.66 8.71 14.89
CA LYS A 70 7.78 9.82 15.85
C LYS A 70 9.21 10.31 16.00
N GLN A 71 10.19 9.40 16.05
CA GLN A 71 11.61 9.76 16.14
C GLN A 71 12.07 10.54 14.90
N PHE A 72 11.71 10.06 13.70
CA PHE A 72 12.06 10.75 12.46
C PHE A 72 11.34 12.09 12.30
N GLU A 73 10.06 12.20 12.67
CA GLU A 73 9.33 13.48 12.63
C GLU A 73 9.94 14.49 13.60
N THR A 74 10.28 14.06 14.82
CA THR A 74 10.93 14.91 15.82
C THR A 74 12.28 15.41 15.31
N LEU A 75 13.05 14.56 14.62
CA LEU A 75 14.30 14.96 13.98
C LEU A 75 14.07 16.04 12.92
N GLN A 76 13.11 15.83 12.01
CA GLN A 76 12.81 16.77 10.93
C GLN A 76 12.35 18.14 11.46
N GLN A 77 11.56 18.15 12.53
CA GLN A 77 11.04 19.39 13.14
C GLN A 77 12.13 20.20 13.84
N ASN A 78 13.03 19.54 14.59
CA ASN A 78 14.01 20.22 15.42
C ASN A 78 15.35 20.47 14.71
N TYR A 79 15.68 19.67 13.68
CA TYR A 79 16.96 19.75 12.99
C TYR A 79 16.84 19.80 11.44
N PRO A 80 16.16 20.79 10.83
CA PRO A 80 15.90 20.81 9.38
C PRO A 80 17.15 20.75 8.47
N TYR A 81 18.29 21.26 8.95
CA TYR A 81 19.54 21.34 8.18
C TYR A 81 20.54 20.21 8.50
N SER A 82 20.13 19.22 9.31
CA SER A 82 20.99 18.09 9.65
C SER A 82 21.21 17.17 8.45
N GLY A 83 22.40 16.57 8.36
CA GLY A 83 22.69 15.52 7.37
C GLY A 83 21.80 14.29 7.51
N TYR A 84 21.17 14.08 8.67
CA TYR A 84 20.22 12.99 8.91
C TYR A 84 18.80 13.29 8.39
N THR A 85 18.49 14.55 8.09
CA THR A 85 17.11 14.97 7.79
C THR A 85 16.58 14.34 6.51
N ALA A 86 17.36 14.37 5.43
CA ALA A 86 16.96 13.74 4.17
C ALA A 86 16.68 12.23 4.36
N ASN A 87 17.59 11.52 5.03
CA ASN A 87 17.40 10.09 5.29
C ASN A 87 16.19 9.84 6.20
N SER A 88 15.97 10.68 7.22
CA SER A 88 14.83 10.56 8.12
C SER A 88 13.48 10.74 7.42
N GLN A 89 13.39 11.59 6.39
CA GLN A 89 12.17 11.75 5.58
C GLN A 89 11.83 10.45 4.85
N LEU A 90 12.84 9.85 4.19
CA LEU A 90 12.65 8.58 3.51
C LEU A 90 12.28 7.45 4.49
N MET A 91 12.97 7.37 5.63
CA MET A 91 12.68 6.38 6.66
C MET A 91 11.29 6.58 7.27
N ALA A 92 10.84 7.83 7.46
CA ALA A 92 9.48 8.12 7.92
C ALA A 92 8.43 7.65 6.90
N GLY A 93 8.63 7.94 5.61
CA GLY A 93 7.78 7.44 4.53
C GLY A 93 7.69 5.91 4.52
N TYR A 94 8.83 5.22 4.68
CA TYR A 94 8.87 3.76 4.81
C TYR A 94 8.17 3.26 6.08
N ALA A 95 8.37 3.92 7.23
CA ALA A 95 7.67 3.58 8.46
C ALA A 95 6.15 3.73 8.34
N TYR A 96 5.65 4.76 7.65
CA TYR A 96 4.23 4.91 7.35
C TYR A 96 3.71 3.82 6.42
N TYR A 97 4.46 3.47 5.38
CA TYR A 97 4.11 2.36 4.48
C TYR A 97 3.97 1.03 5.26
N LEU A 98 4.90 0.72 6.17
CA LEU A 98 4.82 -0.47 7.02
C LEU A 98 3.64 -0.46 8.01
N GLN A 99 3.13 0.73 8.36
CA GLN A 99 1.90 0.91 9.14
C GLN A 99 0.63 0.84 8.28
N ASN A 100 0.74 0.58 6.97
CA ASN A 100 -0.34 0.67 5.99
C ASN A 100 -0.98 2.07 5.93
N LYS A 101 -0.25 3.11 6.35
CA LYS A 101 -0.66 4.53 6.29
C LYS A 101 -0.19 5.13 4.98
N TYR A 102 -0.76 4.65 3.88
CA TYR A 102 -0.31 4.97 2.53
C TYR A 102 -0.44 6.46 2.15
N PRO A 103 -1.51 7.19 2.55
CA PRO A 103 -1.59 8.63 2.28
C PRO A 103 -0.48 9.44 2.96
N GLU A 104 -0.19 9.14 4.24
CA GLU A 104 0.88 9.79 4.99
C GLU A 104 2.25 9.43 4.43
N ALA A 105 2.44 8.16 4.05
CA ALA A 105 3.67 7.71 3.37
C ALA A 105 3.87 8.45 2.05
N ALA A 106 2.84 8.54 1.22
CA ALA A 106 2.90 9.24 -0.07
C ALA A 106 3.28 10.71 0.11
N GLN A 107 2.67 11.41 1.06
CA GLN A 107 2.99 12.81 1.35
C GLN A 107 4.46 13.00 1.77
N GLN A 108 5.00 12.11 2.62
CA GLN A 108 6.41 12.19 3.03
C GLN A 108 7.37 11.88 1.87
N LEU A 109 7.01 10.91 1.03
CA LEU A 109 7.85 10.48 -0.10
C LEU A 109 7.83 11.50 -1.24
N ASP A 110 6.69 12.09 -1.57
CA ASP A 110 6.60 13.19 -2.54
C ASP A 110 7.48 14.37 -2.08
N ARG A 111 7.40 14.75 -0.80
CA ARG A 111 8.29 15.79 -0.24
C ARG A 111 9.77 15.44 -0.37
N PHE A 112 10.15 14.20 -0.04
CA PHE A 112 11.54 13.75 -0.19
C PHE A 112 12.01 13.85 -1.65
N ILE A 113 11.17 13.43 -2.60
CA ILE A 113 11.46 13.48 -4.03
C ILE A 113 11.64 14.92 -4.52
N GLU A 114 10.79 15.85 -4.06
CA GLU A 114 10.86 17.27 -4.40
C GLU A 114 12.13 17.93 -3.86
N LEU A 115 12.49 17.64 -2.61
CA LEU A 115 13.64 18.26 -1.94
C LEU A 115 14.97 17.60 -2.30
N HIS A 116 14.98 16.31 -2.62
CA HIS A 116 16.19 15.51 -2.81
C HIS A 116 16.16 14.64 -4.09
N PRO A 117 15.89 15.21 -5.28
CA PRO A 117 15.73 14.45 -6.51
C PRO A 117 17.01 13.74 -6.99
N THR A 118 18.19 14.20 -6.57
CA THR A 118 19.50 13.64 -6.93
C THR A 118 20.06 12.67 -5.89
N SER A 119 19.29 12.35 -4.85
CA SER A 119 19.70 11.39 -3.82
C SER A 119 19.95 10.01 -4.41
N SER A 120 20.91 9.27 -3.84
CA SER A 120 21.13 7.85 -4.19
C SER A 120 19.89 6.98 -3.93
N ASP A 121 19.01 7.42 -3.05
CA ASP A 121 17.77 6.71 -2.71
C ASP A 121 16.55 7.21 -3.50
N ALA A 122 16.72 8.15 -4.43
CA ALA A 122 15.62 8.68 -5.22
C ALA A 122 14.85 7.56 -5.94
N ALA A 123 15.55 6.62 -6.58
CA ALA A 123 14.92 5.49 -7.26
C ALA A 123 14.03 4.65 -6.32
N TYR A 124 14.46 4.45 -5.07
CA TYR A 124 13.67 3.73 -4.08
C TYR A 124 12.47 4.57 -3.60
N ALA A 125 12.64 5.88 -3.40
CA ALA A 125 11.56 6.77 -2.97
C ALA A 125 10.43 6.84 -4.00
N PHE A 126 10.75 7.02 -5.30
CA PHE A 126 9.76 6.97 -6.39
C PHE A 126 9.02 5.64 -6.43
N TYR A 127 9.75 4.54 -6.24
CA TYR A 127 9.17 3.20 -6.24
C TYR A 127 8.26 2.97 -5.03
N LEU A 128 8.69 3.32 -3.82
CA LEU A 128 7.90 3.19 -2.60
C LEU A 128 6.64 4.06 -2.66
N LEU A 129 6.73 5.26 -3.24
CA LEU A 129 5.57 6.11 -3.50
C LEU A 129 4.58 5.40 -4.43
N ALA A 130 5.05 4.83 -5.54
CA ALA A 130 4.21 4.08 -6.45
C ALA A 130 3.53 2.88 -5.75
N LEU A 131 4.25 2.20 -4.83
CA LEU A 131 3.67 1.15 -4.01
C LEU A 131 2.58 1.65 -3.07
N CYS A 132 2.71 2.84 -2.48
CA CYS A 132 1.65 3.41 -1.63
C CYS A 132 0.31 3.53 -2.38
N TYR A 133 0.32 3.88 -3.68
CA TYR A 133 -0.87 3.88 -4.51
C TYR A 133 -1.30 2.47 -4.92
N TYR A 134 -0.33 1.61 -5.25
CA TYR A 134 -0.58 0.22 -5.65
C TYR A 134 -1.30 -0.60 -4.56
N GLU A 135 -0.90 -0.45 -3.29
CA GLU A 135 -1.53 -1.15 -2.16
C GLU A 135 -2.97 -0.68 -1.88
N GLN A 136 -3.37 0.46 -2.45
CA GLN A 136 -4.73 1.00 -2.33
C GLN A 136 -5.64 0.58 -3.49
N ILE A 137 -5.15 -0.24 -4.42
CA ILE A 137 -5.95 -0.78 -5.52
C ILE A 137 -7.07 -1.66 -4.94
N GLY A 138 -8.31 -1.28 -5.25
CA GLY A 138 -9.49 -2.05 -4.88
C GLY A 138 -9.84 -3.14 -5.90
N ASP A 139 -10.92 -3.87 -5.59
CA ASP A 139 -11.56 -4.78 -6.54
C ASP A 139 -11.90 -4.05 -7.86
N VAL A 140 -11.76 -4.75 -8.99
CA VAL A 140 -12.15 -4.33 -10.34
C VAL A 140 -13.56 -3.72 -10.38
N ALA A 141 -14.50 -4.20 -9.56
CA ALA A 141 -15.85 -3.65 -9.52
C ALA A 141 -15.91 -2.19 -8.99
N ARG A 142 -14.95 -1.78 -8.16
CA ARG A 142 -14.89 -0.47 -7.51
C ARG A 142 -14.33 0.62 -8.43
N ASP A 143 -14.23 1.84 -7.92
CA ASP A 143 -13.53 2.93 -8.60
C ASP A 143 -12.06 2.57 -8.84
N GLN A 144 -11.53 2.98 -10.01
CA GLN A 144 -10.19 2.59 -10.48
C GLN A 144 -9.21 3.77 -10.52
N GLN A 145 -9.52 4.89 -9.87
CA GLN A 145 -8.62 6.04 -9.81
C GLN A 145 -7.26 5.66 -9.21
N MET A 146 -7.25 4.91 -8.10
CA MET A 146 -6.02 4.44 -7.47
C MET A 146 -5.19 3.53 -8.39
N THR A 147 -5.84 2.71 -9.21
CA THR A 147 -5.18 1.85 -10.20
C THR A 147 -4.49 2.68 -11.28
N ALA A 148 -5.15 3.73 -11.78
CA ALA A 148 -4.59 4.64 -12.77
C ALA A 148 -3.42 5.46 -12.19
N GLU A 149 -3.58 5.97 -10.97
CA GLU A 149 -2.52 6.70 -10.26
C GLU A 149 -1.31 5.81 -9.99
N ALA A 150 -1.52 4.59 -9.48
CA ALA A 150 -0.45 3.61 -9.28
C ALA A 150 0.30 3.32 -10.59
N MET A 151 -0.43 3.05 -11.68
CA MET A 151 0.17 2.79 -12.98
C MET A 151 1.02 3.98 -13.46
N SER A 152 0.53 5.21 -13.31
CA SER A 152 1.28 6.42 -13.67
C SER A 152 2.57 6.55 -12.87
N ARG A 153 2.51 6.37 -11.54
CA ARG A 153 3.70 6.47 -10.68
C ARG A 153 4.71 5.35 -10.96
N LEU A 154 4.24 4.14 -11.28
CA LEU A 154 5.12 3.04 -11.69
C LEU A 154 5.80 3.32 -13.04
N GLN A 155 5.09 3.95 -13.99
CA GLN A 155 5.67 4.40 -15.26
C GLN A 155 6.78 5.43 -15.04
N ASP A 156 6.61 6.35 -14.07
CA ASP A 156 7.66 7.30 -13.70
C ASP A 156 8.93 6.60 -13.22
N VAL A 157 8.80 5.51 -12.44
CA VAL A 157 9.96 4.71 -11.98
C VAL A 157 10.72 4.14 -13.17
N ILE A 158 10.02 3.56 -14.14
CA ILE A 158 10.65 2.99 -15.34
C ILE A 158 11.29 4.07 -16.20
N ALA A 159 10.60 5.19 -16.41
CA ALA A 159 11.08 6.29 -17.24
C ALA A 159 12.36 6.93 -16.66
N ARG A 160 12.41 7.10 -15.34
CA ARG A 160 13.53 7.76 -14.65
C ARG A 160 14.67 6.81 -14.29
N PHE A 161 14.37 5.57 -13.93
CA PHE A 161 15.32 4.61 -13.37
C PHE A 161 15.30 3.23 -14.06
N PRO A 162 15.39 3.16 -15.41
CA PRO A 162 15.11 1.94 -16.19
C PRO A 162 16.03 0.75 -15.87
N GLN A 163 17.25 1.00 -15.39
CA GLN A 163 18.25 -0.05 -15.12
C GLN A 163 18.21 -0.60 -13.68
N THR A 164 17.28 -0.13 -12.86
CA THR A 164 17.18 -0.54 -11.45
C THR A 164 16.33 -1.79 -11.28
N LYS A 165 16.53 -2.53 -10.17
CA LYS A 165 15.64 -3.64 -9.79
C LYS A 165 14.18 -3.18 -9.65
N TYR A 166 13.97 -1.93 -9.25
CA TYR A 166 12.66 -1.32 -9.06
C TYR A 166 11.91 -1.14 -10.37
N ALA A 167 12.59 -0.80 -11.47
CA ALA A 167 11.95 -0.70 -12.78
C ALA A 167 11.44 -2.06 -13.28
N ARG A 168 12.18 -3.15 -13.02
CA ARG A 168 11.74 -4.50 -13.37
C ARG A 168 10.49 -4.91 -12.61
N ASP A 169 10.45 -4.67 -11.30
CA ASP A 169 9.26 -4.95 -10.50
C ASP A 169 8.08 -4.04 -10.89
N ALA A 170 8.34 -2.75 -11.12
CA ALA A 170 7.33 -1.80 -11.57
C ALA A 170 6.68 -2.23 -12.89
N GLN A 171 7.43 -2.81 -13.81
CA GLN A 171 6.88 -3.33 -15.07
C GLN A 171 5.83 -4.43 -14.82
N LEU A 172 6.12 -5.38 -13.92
CA LEU A 172 5.17 -6.43 -13.56
C LEU A 172 3.91 -5.85 -12.92
N LYS A 173 4.06 -4.87 -12.04
CA LYS A 173 2.93 -4.19 -11.39
C LYS A 173 2.11 -3.35 -12.36
N ILE A 174 2.73 -2.71 -13.36
CA ILE A 174 2.01 -2.02 -14.45
C ILE A 174 1.14 -3.01 -15.23
N ASP A 175 1.65 -4.20 -15.51
CA ASP A 175 0.88 -5.20 -16.26
C ASP A 175 -0.33 -5.68 -15.44
N LEU A 176 -0.21 -5.80 -14.11
CA LEU A 176 -1.35 -6.03 -13.20
C LEU A 176 -2.34 -4.86 -13.19
N CYS A 177 -1.87 -3.62 -13.14
CA CYS A 177 -2.75 -2.44 -13.22
C CYS A 177 -3.52 -2.40 -14.55
N ARG A 178 -2.86 -2.72 -15.67
CA ARG A 178 -3.50 -2.82 -16.99
C ARG A 178 -4.57 -3.90 -17.01
N ASP A 179 -4.29 -5.06 -16.41
CA ASP A 179 -5.27 -6.15 -16.31
C ASP A 179 -6.50 -5.72 -15.50
N HIS A 180 -6.32 -5.03 -14.37
CA HIS A 180 -7.43 -4.46 -13.58
C HIS A 180 -8.27 -3.45 -14.38
N LEU A 181 -7.63 -2.52 -15.09
CA LEU A 181 -8.32 -1.51 -15.90
C LEU A 181 -9.08 -2.17 -17.07
N ALA A 182 -8.48 -3.14 -17.75
CA ALA A 182 -9.14 -3.92 -18.77
C ALA A 182 -10.32 -4.73 -18.22
N GLY A 183 -10.15 -5.35 -17.04
CA GLY A 183 -11.19 -6.06 -16.32
C GLY A 183 -12.39 -5.18 -16.00
N LYS A 184 -12.16 -3.90 -15.65
CA LYS A 184 -13.24 -2.92 -15.41
C LYS A 184 -14.04 -2.67 -16.69
N GLU A 185 -13.35 -2.44 -17.81
CA GLU A 185 -14.02 -2.23 -19.10
C GLU A 185 -14.79 -3.48 -19.54
N MET A 186 -14.25 -4.68 -19.31
CA MET A 186 -14.96 -5.94 -19.57
C MET A 186 -16.20 -6.10 -18.69
N LEU A 187 -16.11 -5.77 -17.39
CA LEU A 187 -17.24 -5.84 -16.47
C LEU A 187 -18.38 -4.91 -16.92
N VAL A 188 -18.05 -3.67 -17.25
CA VAL A 188 -19.04 -2.67 -17.72
C VAL A 188 -19.59 -3.04 -19.10
N GLY A 189 -18.73 -3.54 -20.00
CA GLY A 189 -19.13 -4.02 -21.32
C GLY A 189 -20.13 -5.17 -21.26
N ARG A 190 -19.86 -6.18 -20.41
CA ARG A 190 -20.78 -7.31 -20.19
C ARG A 190 -22.12 -6.84 -19.64
N TYR A 191 -22.11 -5.95 -18.65
CA TYR A 191 -23.34 -5.36 -18.11
C TYR A 191 -24.17 -4.68 -19.21
N TYR A 192 -23.58 -3.82 -20.04
CA TYR A 192 -24.31 -3.17 -21.13
C TYR A 192 -24.83 -4.16 -22.17
N GLN A 193 -24.06 -5.20 -22.49
CA GLN A 193 -24.47 -6.23 -23.43
C GLN A 193 -25.66 -7.04 -22.91
N GLU A 194 -25.68 -7.39 -21.62
CA GLU A 194 -26.81 -8.06 -20.97
C GLU A 194 -28.09 -7.20 -21.05
N GLN A 195 -27.96 -5.88 -20.92
CA GLN A 195 -29.06 -4.93 -21.10
C GLN A 195 -29.42 -4.65 -22.57
N ARG A 196 -28.78 -5.35 -23.52
CA ARG A 196 -28.91 -5.13 -24.98
C ARG A 196 -28.54 -3.72 -25.44
N ALA A 197 -27.78 -2.97 -24.63
CA ALA A 197 -27.22 -1.67 -24.96
C ALA A 197 -25.93 -1.85 -25.79
N TYR A 198 -26.07 -2.41 -26.99
CA TYR A 198 -24.96 -2.87 -27.82
C TYR A 198 -23.97 -1.75 -28.21
N GLN A 199 -24.45 -0.53 -28.47
CA GLN A 199 -23.56 0.60 -28.78
C GLN A 199 -22.66 0.98 -27.59
N ALA A 200 -23.20 0.92 -26.36
CA ALA A 200 -22.42 1.19 -25.16
C ALA A 200 -21.42 0.06 -24.88
N ALA A 201 -21.84 -1.20 -25.04
CA ALA A 201 -20.96 -2.37 -24.91
C ALA A 201 -19.82 -2.34 -25.94
N LEU A 202 -20.11 -1.95 -27.19
CA LEU A 202 -19.15 -1.83 -28.28
C LEU A 202 -17.95 -0.96 -27.88
N GLY A 203 -18.22 0.26 -27.39
CA GLY A 203 -17.16 1.19 -26.98
C GLY A 203 -16.29 0.64 -25.85
N ARG A 204 -16.88 -0.11 -24.90
CA ARG A 204 -16.17 -0.74 -23.79
C ARG A 204 -15.19 -1.82 -24.27
N TYR A 205 -15.67 -2.74 -25.11
CA TYR A 205 -14.80 -3.80 -25.64
C TYR A 205 -13.75 -3.26 -26.62
N GLN A 206 -14.08 -2.24 -27.41
CA GLN A 206 -13.10 -1.56 -28.26
C GLN A 206 -11.96 -0.97 -27.44
N ARG A 207 -12.25 -0.34 -26.31
CA ARG A 207 -11.22 0.19 -25.41
C ARG A 207 -10.27 -0.91 -24.92
N VAL A 208 -10.79 -2.09 -24.58
CA VAL A 208 -9.94 -3.24 -24.19
C VAL A 208 -8.97 -3.64 -25.30
N VAL A 209 -9.46 -3.73 -26.54
CA VAL A 209 -8.62 -4.10 -27.69
C VAL A 209 -7.64 -3.00 -28.08
N GLN A 210 -7.99 -1.73 -27.88
CA GLN A 210 -7.15 -0.59 -28.27
C GLN A 210 -6.07 -0.27 -27.23
N ASP A 211 -6.47 -0.18 -25.96
CA ASP A 211 -5.61 0.37 -24.89
C ASP A 211 -4.93 -0.73 -24.05
N PHE A 212 -5.47 -1.96 -24.04
CA PHE A 212 -5.03 -3.04 -23.16
C PHE A 212 -4.63 -4.32 -23.91
N GLN A 213 -3.97 -4.16 -25.06
CA GLN A 213 -3.57 -5.22 -26.00
C GLN A 213 -2.73 -6.36 -25.39
N THR A 214 -2.02 -6.10 -24.28
CA THR A 214 -1.16 -7.09 -23.61
C THR A 214 -1.90 -7.92 -22.56
N THR A 215 -3.17 -7.63 -22.29
CA THR A 215 -3.94 -8.29 -21.21
C THR A 215 -4.61 -9.59 -21.68
N ASN A 216 -4.95 -10.44 -20.71
CA ASN A 216 -5.67 -11.70 -20.97
C ASN A 216 -7.14 -11.47 -21.36
N HIS A 217 -7.63 -10.22 -21.28
CA HIS A 217 -8.99 -9.84 -21.62
C HIS A 217 -9.22 -9.64 -23.12
N VAL A 218 -8.16 -9.42 -23.91
CA VAL A 218 -8.26 -9.12 -25.35
C VAL A 218 -9.00 -10.20 -26.15
N PRO A 219 -8.72 -11.51 -25.97
CA PRO A 219 -9.42 -12.54 -26.73
C PRO A 219 -10.93 -12.58 -26.42
N GLU A 220 -11.31 -12.36 -25.16
CA GLU A 220 -12.73 -12.26 -24.77
C GLU A 220 -13.35 -11.00 -25.40
N ALA A 221 -12.69 -9.85 -25.28
CA ALA A 221 -13.18 -8.59 -25.83
C ALA A 221 -13.42 -8.67 -27.34
N LEU A 222 -12.48 -9.27 -28.10
CA LEU A 222 -12.65 -9.51 -29.54
C LEU A 222 -13.85 -10.40 -29.85
N GLN A 223 -14.06 -11.47 -29.07
CA GLN A 223 -15.23 -12.34 -29.26
C GLN A 223 -16.53 -11.61 -28.95
N ARG A 224 -16.58 -10.82 -27.86
CA ARG A 224 -17.74 -10.00 -27.52
C ARG A 224 -18.01 -8.92 -28.57
N LEU A 225 -16.96 -8.34 -29.17
CA LEU A 225 -17.11 -7.44 -30.32
C LEU A 225 -17.78 -8.14 -31.50
N VAL A 226 -17.41 -9.39 -31.81
CA VAL A 226 -18.09 -10.18 -32.85
C VAL A 226 -19.59 -10.33 -32.52
N GLU A 227 -19.93 -10.75 -31.29
CA GLU A 227 -21.34 -10.86 -30.87
C GLU A 227 -22.09 -9.53 -31.01
N VAL A 228 -21.50 -8.43 -30.52
CA VAL A 228 -22.10 -7.09 -30.57
C VAL A 228 -22.28 -6.61 -32.01
N TYR A 229 -21.28 -6.79 -32.88
CA TYR A 229 -21.39 -6.43 -34.30
C TYR A 229 -22.49 -7.23 -35.02
N LEU A 230 -22.61 -8.53 -34.75
CA LEU A 230 -23.69 -9.36 -35.31
C LEU A 230 -25.07 -8.87 -34.85
N ASN A 231 -25.23 -8.54 -33.56
CA ASN A 231 -26.48 -8.00 -33.03
C ASN A 231 -26.86 -6.63 -33.62
N LEU A 232 -25.86 -5.84 -34.02
CA LEU A 232 -26.05 -4.56 -34.70
C LEU A 232 -26.24 -4.69 -36.23
N GLY A 233 -26.11 -5.90 -36.80
CA GLY A 233 -26.16 -6.13 -38.24
C GLY A 233 -24.88 -5.74 -39.00
N LEU A 234 -23.80 -5.41 -38.29
CA LEU A 234 -22.50 -5.00 -38.81
C LEU A 234 -21.65 -6.23 -39.17
N THR A 235 -22.09 -6.96 -40.20
CA THR A 235 -21.54 -8.28 -40.53
C THR A 235 -20.09 -8.25 -41.04
N ASP A 236 -19.67 -7.16 -41.70
CA ASP A 236 -18.31 -7.03 -42.20
C ASP A 236 -17.32 -6.72 -41.06
N GLU A 237 -17.71 -5.90 -40.09
CA GLU A 237 -16.97 -5.64 -38.86
C GLU A 237 -16.83 -6.93 -38.03
N ALA A 238 -17.93 -7.71 -37.90
CA ALA A 238 -17.91 -9.00 -37.22
C ALA A 238 -16.91 -9.96 -37.86
N ARG A 239 -16.94 -10.10 -39.20
CA ARG A 239 -16.02 -10.98 -39.93
C ARG A 239 -14.57 -10.55 -39.78
N ARG A 240 -14.28 -9.24 -39.89
CA ARG A 240 -12.94 -8.68 -39.72
C ARG A 240 -12.42 -8.94 -38.30
N THR A 241 -13.23 -8.66 -37.29
CA THR A 241 -12.87 -8.86 -35.87
C THR A 241 -12.62 -10.34 -35.56
N GLY A 242 -13.49 -11.23 -36.07
CA GLY A 242 -13.28 -12.67 -35.96
C GLY A 242 -12.01 -13.15 -36.67
N GLY A 243 -11.64 -12.54 -37.79
CA GLY A 243 -10.37 -12.78 -38.48
C GLY A 243 -9.14 -12.35 -37.65
N VAL A 244 -9.20 -11.20 -36.97
CA VAL A 244 -8.15 -10.76 -36.04
C VAL A 244 -8.02 -11.75 -34.88
N LEU A 245 -9.14 -12.21 -34.32
CA LEU A 245 -9.16 -13.21 -33.25
C LEU A 245 -8.59 -14.56 -33.73
N ALA A 246 -8.92 -14.97 -34.95
CA ALA A 246 -8.40 -16.19 -35.59
C ALA A 246 -6.88 -16.16 -35.74
N TYR A 247 -6.35 -15.02 -36.18
CA TYR A 247 -4.93 -14.86 -36.46
C TYR A 247 -4.08 -14.82 -35.19
N ASN A 248 -4.50 -14.04 -34.19
CA ASN A 248 -3.71 -13.83 -32.97
C ASN A 248 -3.95 -14.91 -31.91
N TYR A 249 -5.14 -15.52 -31.86
CA TYR A 249 -5.54 -16.45 -30.80
C TYR A 249 -6.26 -17.72 -31.34
N PRO A 250 -5.68 -18.47 -32.29
CA PRO A 250 -6.34 -19.59 -32.97
C PRO A 250 -6.77 -20.75 -32.05
N ASP A 251 -6.08 -20.94 -30.93
CA ASP A 251 -6.36 -22.02 -29.97
C ASP A 251 -7.25 -21.56 -28.79
N SER A 252 -7.62 -20.27 -28.75
CA SER A 252 -8.43 -19.70 -27.69
C SER A 252 -9.85 -20.25 -27.70
N LYS A 253 -10.41 -20.50 -26.50
CA LYS A 253 -11.84 -20.81 -26.35
C LYS A 253 -12.74 -19.71 -26.95
N TRP A 254 -12.27 -18.46 -26.91
CA TRP A 254 -12.99 -17.31 -27.43
C TRP A 254 -13.06 -17.33 -28.97
N TYR A 255 -11.99 -17.79 -29.64
CA TYR A 255 -12.04 -17.93 -31.10
C TYR A 255 -13.06 -18.98 -31.53
N ARG A 256 -13.20 -20.07 -30.78
CA ARG A 256 -14.21 -21.11 -31.06
C ARG A 256 -15.63 -20.58 -30.98
N TYR A 257 -15.92 -19.74 -29.99
CA TYR A 257 -17.23 -19.09 -29.87
C TYR A 257 -17.47 -18.15 -31.05
N ALA A 258 -16.51 -17.26 -31.35
CA ALA A 258 -16.62 -16.37 -32.51
C ALA A 258 -16.79 -17.13 -33.84
N TYR A 259 -16.06 -18.23 -34.04
CA TYR A 259 -16.18 -19.07 -35.24
C TYR A 259 -17.57 -19.71 -35.33
N SER A 260 -18.13 -20.18 -34.22
CA SER A 260 -19.49 -20.71 -34.15
C SER A 260 -20.52 -19.63 -34.51
N ASP A 261 -20.37 -18.43 -33.96
CA ASP A 261 -21.27 -17.31 -34.24
C ASP A 261 -21.23 -16.94 -35.73
N LEU A 262 -20.03 -16.76 -36.29
CA LEU A 262 -19.87 -16.46 -37.72
C LEU A 262 -20.40 -17.58 -38.62
N LYS A 263 -20.27 -18.85 -38.22
CA LYS A 263 -20.85 -19.99 -38.94
C LYS A 263 -22.37 -19.92 -38.97
N ASN A 264 -22.98 -19.65 -37.81
CA ASN A 264 -24.44 -19.58 -37.67
C ASN A 264 -25.04 -18.47 -38.54
N PHE A 265 -24.34 -17.34 -38.65
CA PHE A 265 -24.72 -16.23 -39.54
C PHE A 265 -24.29 -16.42 -41.00
N ARG A 266 -23.69 -17.56 -41.38
CA ARG A 266 -23.18 -17.87 -42.73
C ARG A 266 -22.14 -16.86 -43.25
N LEU A 267 -21.29 -16.36 -42.35
CA LEU A 267 -20.29 -15.33 -42.63
C LEU A 267 -18.85 -15.89 -42.75
N LEU A 268 -18.68 -17.21 -42.68
CA LEU A 268 -17.37 -17.85 -42.88
C LEU A 268 -16.96 -17.80 -44.36
N SER A 269 -15.67 -17.53 -44.59
CA SER A 269 -15.05 -17.62 -45.92
C SER A 269 -14.29 -18.93 -46.03
N SER A 270 -13.99 -19.38 -47.26
CA SER A 270 -13.12 -20.53 -47.51
C SER A 270 -11.71 -20.37 -46.92
N LYS A 271 -11.29 -19.13 -46.66
CA LYS A 271 -10.01 -18.79 -46.03
C LYS A 271 -10.07 -18.73 -44.49
N THR A 272 -11.24 -18.84 -43.88
CA THR A 272 -11.36 -18.75 -42.41
C THR A 272 -10.81 -20.03 -41.77
N PRO A 273 -9.75 -19.96 -40.94
CA PRO A 273 -9.13 -21.15 -40.38
C PRO A 273 -10.07 -21.80 -39.37
N ALA A 274 -10.19 -23.12 -39.38
CA ALA A 274 -10.92 -23.83 -38.33
C ALA A 274 -10.23 -23.60 -36.97
N PRO A 275 -10.98 -23.52 -35.86
CA PRO A 275 -10.39 -23.38 -34.54
C PRO A 275 -9.47 -24.56 -34.22
N GLY A 276 -8.29 -24.27 -33.69
CA GLY A 276 -7.34 -25.30 -33.27
C GLY A 276 -7.90 -26.18 -32.15
N LYS A 277 -7.30 -27.35 -31.92
CA LYS A 277 -7.69 -28.26 -30.82
C LYS A 277 -7.54 -27.49 -29.50
N LEU A 278 -8.44 -27.69 -28.51
CA LEU A 278 -8.20 -27.14 -27.18
C LEU A 278 -6.95 -27.87 -26.70
N ILE A 279 -5.82 -27.20 -26.79
CA ILE A 279 -4.73 -27.57 -25.95
C ILE A 279 -5.24 -27.18 -24.57
N SER A 280 -5.48 -28.17 -23.71
CA SER A 280 -5.68 -27.91 -22.27
C SER A 280 -4.52 -27.00 -21.87
N ALA A 281 -4.82 -25.72 -21.63
CA ALA A 281 -3.90 -24.59 -21.65
C ALA A 281 -2.41 -24.99 -21.84
N PRO A 282 -1.83 -24.89 -23.04
CA PRO A 282 -0.40 -24.71 -23.08
C PRO A 282 -0.19 -23.37 -22.38
N ALA A 283 0.71 -23.35 -21.39
CA ALA A 283 1.14 -22.08 -20.82
C ALA A 283 1.34 -21.11 -21.99
N MET A 284 0.70 -19.94 -21.92
CA MET A 284 1.07 -18.80 -22.76
C MET A 284 2.60 -18.78 -22.85
N PRO A 285 3.20 -18.40 -24.01
CA PRO A 285 4.66 -18.34 -24.13
C PRO A 285 5.18 -17.78 -22.83
N THR A 286 5.94 -18.62 -22.13
CA THR A 286 6.38 -18.37 -20.77
C THR A 286 7.19 -17.09 -20.89
N GLN A 287 6.54 -15.96 -20.61
CA GLN A 287 7.22 -14.97 -19.80
C GLN A 287 7.68 -15.79 -18.62
N SER A 288 9.01 -15.86 -18.53
CA SER A 288 9.80 -16.66 -17.61
C SER A 288 9.00 -16.92 -16.34
N PRO A 289 8.92 -18.18 -15.88
CA PRO A 289 7.96 -18.58 -14.88
C PRO A 289 7.83 -17.48 -13.85
N ALA A 290 6.60 -17.06 -13.58
CA ALA A 290 6.17 -17.15 -12.21
C ALA A 290 6.62 -18.54 -11.71
N GLN A 291 7.90 -18.65 -11.34
CA GLN A 291 8.28 -19.27 -10.10
C GLN A 291 7.21 -18.70 -9.20
N SER A 292 6.34 -19.57 -8.72
CA SER A 292 6.10 -19.66 -7.30
C SER A 292 7.08 -18.77 -6.53
N ALA A 293 6.83 -17.46 -6.57
CA ALA A 293 6.84 -16.67 -5.40
C ALA A 293 5.84 -17.45 -4.56
N SER A 294 6.38 -18.38 -3.77
CA SER A 294 6.13 -18.31 -2.34
C SER A 294 5.57 -16.93 -2.06
N HIS A 295 4.32 -16.86 -1.63
CA HIS A 295 3.79 -15.69 -0.96
C HIS A 295 4.76 -15.33 0.17
N GLY A 296 5.87 -14.69 -0.19
CA GLY A 296 6.76 -13.91 0.61
C GLY A 296 6.22 -12.53 0.38
N GLU A 297 5.20 -12.21 1.17
CA GLU A 297 4.83 -10.87 1.60
C GLU A 297 5.30 -9.77 0.65
N GLY A 298 4.43 -9.37 -0.29
CA GLY A 298 4.67 -8.35 -1.31
C GLY A 298 4.84 -6.93 -0.77
N ARG A 299 5.49 -6.77 0.39
CA ARG A 299 5.87 -5.49 0.98
C ARG A 299 7.18 -5.01 0.37
N ALA A 300 7.32 -3.69 0.22
CA ALA A 300 8.56 -3.06 -0.19
C ALA A 300 9.75 -3.54 0.64
N ASP A 301 10.84 -3.94 -0.04
CA ASP A 301 12.14 -4.16 0.58
C ASP A 301 12.54 -2.95 1.44
N ALA A 302 13.34 -3.20 2.47
CA ALA A 302 13.99 -2.14 3.23
C ALA A 302 14.76 -1.15 2.31
N PRO A 303 14.71 0.16 2.59
CA PRO A 303 15.48 1.15 1.83
C PRO A 303 16.99 0.83 1.90
N PRO A 304 17.76 1.11 0.82
CA PRO A 304 19.21 0.90 0.82
C PRO A 304 19.93 1.65 1.96
N SER A 305 19.44 2.82 2.36
CA SER A 305 19.95 3.60 3.48
C SER A 305 19.74 2.93 4.85
N LEU A 306 18.70 2.10 5.02
CA LEU A 306 18.51 1.34 6.26
C LEU A 306 19.58 0.26 6.41
N SER A 307 20.01 -0.38 5.31
CA SER A 307 21.08 -1.37 5.33
C SER A 307 22.46 -0.77 5.63
N LYS A 308 22.66 0.52 5.32
CA LYS A 308 23.93 1.23 5.55
C LYS A 308 23.98 1.94 6.91
N ALA A 309 22.85 2.03 7.62
CA ALA A 309 22.76 2.73 8.89
C ALA A 309 23.55 1.98 9.99
N PRO A 310 24.32 2.69 10.83
CA PRO A 310 25.10 2.05 11.90
C PRO A 310 24.22 1.18 12.81
N ILE A 311 24.77 0.07 13.27
CA ILE A 311 24.17 -0.76 14.32
C ILE A 311 24.74 -0.23 15.63
N ALA A 312 24.01 0.65 16.31
CA ALA A 312 24.41 1.06 17.65
C ALA A 312 24.21 -0.13 18.60
N PRO A 313 25.13 -0.40 19.53
CA PRO A 313 24.84 -1.31 20.63
C PRO A 313 23.72 -0.67 21.45
N VAL A 314 22.61 -1.38 21.62
CA VAL A 314 21.45 -0.92 22.40
C VAL A 314 21.95 -0.54 23.79
N SER A 315 21.96 0.76 24.10
CA SER A 315 22.29 1.24 25.45
C SER A 315 21.26 0.67 26.42
N ALA A 316 21.71 -0.11 27.39
CA ALA A 316 20.88 -0.83 28.37
C ALA A 316 19.94 0.08 29.20
N SER A 317 20.08 1.40 29.10
CA SER A 317 19.22 2.40 29.74
C SER A 317 17.85 2.57 29.07
N GLN A 318 17.64 2.07 27.84
CA GLN A 318 16.36 2.22 27.11
C GLN A 318 15.43 0.99 27.23
N LEU A 319 15.80 -0.02 28.01
CA LEU A 319 14.99 -1.23 28.25
C LEU A 319 13.97 -1.08 29.39
N ASN A 320 13.82 0.11 29.99
CA ASN A 320 12.96 0.32 31.15
C ASN A 320 11.81 1.30 30.89
N ASP A 321 11.11 1.13 29.76
CA ASP A 321 9.77 1.70 29.59
C ASP A 321 8.74 0.56 29.67
N GLY A 322 8.05 0.57 30.81
CA GLY A 322 6.91 -0.24 31.25
C GLY A 322 6.23 -1.15 30.22
N GLY A 323 6.45 -2.45 30.38
CA GLY A 323 5.64 -3.49 29.76
C GLY A 323 6.17 -4.88 30.11
N ASN A 324 5.67 -5.46 31.20
CA ASN A 324 5.82 -6.87 31.62
C ASN A 324 7.05 -7.62 31.09
N GLY A 325 8.20 -7.38 31.73
CA GLY A 325 9.37 -8.24 31.59
C GLY A 325 9.17 -9.55 32.34
N SER A 326 8.62 -10.57 31.68
CA SER A 326 8.78 -11.96 32.11
C SER A 326 8.50 -13.02 31.05
N GLU A 327 8.58 -12.75 29.75
CA GLU A 327 8.66 -13.81 28.72
C GLU A 327 9.35 -13.23 27.49
N LEU A 328 10.63 -13.55 27.25
CA LEU A 328 11.30 -13.53 25.93
C LEU A 328 12.82 -13.84 25.98
N THR A 329 13.33 -14.51 27.02
CA THR A 329 14.67 -15.12 27.00
C THR A 329 14.56 -16.64 26.93
N SER A 330 14.10 -17.19 25.81
CA SER A 330 14.23 -18.65 25.57
C SER A 330 14.34 -19.11 24.12
N ASN A 331 14.20 -18.27 23.10
CA ASN A 331 14.17 -18.75 21.70
C ASN A 331 15.29 -18.26 20.77
N LEU A 332 16.40 -17.74 21.29
CA LEU A 332 17.59 -17.42 20.47
C LEU A 332 18.81 -18.33 20.68
N ALA A 333 18.66 -19.48 21.33
CA ALA A 333 19.76 -20.41 21.59
C ALA A 333 19.54 -21.82 21.02
N ARG A 334 18.98 -21.95 19.81
CA ARG A 334 18.91 -23.27 19.14
C ARG A 334 18.91 -23.25 17.62
N THR A 335 19.97 -22.74 17.01
CA THR A 335 20.41 -23.13 15.66
C THR A 335 21.92 -23.03 15.54
N GLY A 336 22.61 -23.90 16.27
CA GLY A 336 24.03 -24.21 16.04
C GLY A 336 24.16 -25.69 15.75
N VAL A 337 24.20 -26.07 14.47
CA VAL A 337 24.60 -27.42 14.05
C VAL A 337 26.03 -27.32 13.54
N PRO A 338 27.02 -27.98 14.17
CA PRO A 338 28.35 -28.13 13.59
C PRO A 338 28.42 -29.41 12.73
N ALA A 339 29.23 -29.34 11.68
CA ALA A 339 29.63 -30.46 10.84
C ALA A 339 30.85 -31.21 11.44
N SER A 340 31.07 -32.44 10.94
CA SER A 340 32.16 -33.40 11.23
C SER A 340 31.91 -34.27 12.50
N GLU A 341 32.12 -35.59 12.55
CA GLU A 341 32.92 -36.52 11.73
C GLU A 341 32.63 -37.98 12.16
N ARG A 342 32.96 -38.97 11.30
CA ARG A 342 33.07 -40.44 11.51
C ARG A 342 31.76 -41.22 11.71
N GLY A 343 31.51 -42.39 11.12
CA GLY A 343 32.36 -43.36 10.44
C GLY A 343 31.85 -44.77 10.81
N ALA A 344 31.58 -45.59 9.79
CA ALA A 344 31.45 -47.06 9.81
C ALA A 344 30.23 -47.73 10.50
N ARG A 345 29.44 -48.42 9.67
CA ARG A 345 28.86 -49.79 9.75
C ARG A 345 27.54 -49.76 8.94
N GLY A 346 27.31 -50.51 7.87
CA GLY A 346 27.79 -51.84 7.53
C GLY A 346 26.77 -52.89 7.96
N SER A 347 26.00 -53.38 6.98
CA SER A 347 25.28 -54.68 6.94
C SER A 347 23.82 -54.79 7.37
N ALA A 348 23.09 -55.51 6.50
CA ALA A 348 21.83 -56.27 6.65
C ALA A 348 20.53 -55.44 6.77
N ARG A 349 19.45 -55.72 6.03
CA ARG A 349 19.08 -56.87 5.20
C ARG A 349 17.99 -56.43 4.22
#